data_AF-A0A1Q8A7E1-F1
#
_entry.id   AF-A0A1Q8A7E1-F1
#
_cell.length_a   1.000
_cell.length_b   1.000
_cell.length_c   1.000
_cell.angle_alpha   90.00
_cell.angle_beta   90.00
_cell.angle_gamma   90.00
#
_symmetry.space_group_name_H-M   'P 1'
#
loop_
_entity.id
_entity.type
_entity.pdbx_description
1 polymer ?
#
loop_
_entity_poly.entity_id
_entity_poly.type
_entity_poly.pdbx_seq_one_letter_code
_entity_poly.pdbx_strand_id
1 'polypeptide(L)' 'MGLFKPHGAFEVHCVHCHARLDGRGDCATCGLIGRSSAELAQRAKTDPSGTTALLRGAIEKRKRYRPVGREKASER' A
#
# COMPACT_ATOMS: atom_id res chain seq x y z
N MET A 1 -4.51 22.72 -19.67
CA MET A 1 -4.00 21.36 -19.86
C MET A 1 -2.74 21.17 -19.00
N GLY A 2 -2.88 20.72 -17.76
CA GLY A 2 -1.76 20.61 -16.80
C GLY A 2 -1.76 19.27 -16.07
N LEU A 3 -2.02 18.17 -16.79
CA LEU A 3 -2.33 16.87 -16.20
C LEU A 3 -1.16 15.87 -16.14
N PHE A 4 0.08 16.30 -16.39
CA PHE A 4 1.23 15.41 -16.25
C PHE A 4 2.38 16.13 -15.55
N LYS A 5 2.47 15.95 -14.23
CA LYS A 5 3.74 16.07 -13.52
C LYS A 5 4.32 14.65 -13.45
N PRO A 6 5.45 14.36 -14.12
CA PRO A 6 6.09 13.07 -13.95
C PRO A 6 6.52 12.94 -12.48
N HIS A 7 5.84 12.07 -11.74
CA HIS A 7 6.23 11.73 -10.38
C HIS A 7 7.64 11.13 -10.41
N GLY A 8 8.50 11.59 -9.51
CA GLY A 8 9.88 11.10 -9.43
C GLY A 8 9.88 9.61 -9.15
N ALA A 9 10.85 8.86 -9.70
CA ALA A 9 10.91 7.40 -9.51
C ALA A 9 10.95 6.97 -8.03
N PHE A 10 11.33 7.85 -7.09
CA PHE A 10 11.29 7.58 -5.66
C PHE A 10 9.87 7.65 -5.06
N GLU A 11 8.95 8.45 -5.62
CA GLU A 11 7.56 8.59 -5.15
C GLU A 11 6.68 7.38 -5.47
N VAL A 12 7.16 6.50 -6.36
CA VAL A 12 6.45 5.27 -6.77
C VAL A 12 6.90 4.02 -6.02
N HIS A 13 7.78 4.12 -5.02
CA HIS A 13 8.24 2.98 -4.23
C HIS A 13 7.67 2.99 -2.81
N CYS A 14 7.36 1.80 -2.31
CA CYS A 14 6.83 1.58 -0.97
C CYS A 14 7.90 1.91 0.07
N VAL A 15 7.58 2.79 1.01
CA VAL A 15 8.48 3.16 2.12
C VAL A 15 8.86 1.99 3.03
N HIS A 16 8.07 0.91 3.01
CA HIS A 16 8.26 -0.24 3.90
C HIS A 16 9.09 -1.37 3.30
N CYS A 17 8.92 -1.65 2.00
CA CYS A 17 9.56 -2.78 1.33
C CYS A 17 10.28 -2.41 0.04
N HIS A 18 10.29 -1.13 -0.32
CA HIS A 18 10.89 -0.57 -1.53
C HIS A 18 10.36 -1.13 -2.86
N ALA A 19 9.34 -2.00 -2.83
CA ALA A 19 8.65 -2.46 -4.02
C ALA A 19 7.83 -1.33 -4.65
N ARG A 20 7.59 -1.41 -5.97
CA ARG A 20 6.80 -0.42 -6.69
C ARG A 20 5.34 -0.42 -6.20
N LEU A 21 4.81 0.78 -5.97
CA LEU A 21 3.41 1.05 -5.65
C LEU A 21 2.56 1.01 -6.93
N ASP A 22 1.29 0.66 -6.78
CA ASP A 22 0.31 0.80 -7.85
C ASP A 22 -0.12 2.27 -8.05
N GLY A 23 -0.95 2.53 -9.06
CA GLY A 23 -1.45 3.88 -9.35
C GLY A 23 -2.34 4.51 -8.28
N ARG A 24 -2.65 3.77 -7.19
CA ARG A 24 -3.40 4.25 -6.03
C ARG A 24 -2.52 4.40 -4.79
N GLY A 25 -1.21 4.13 -4.92
CA GLY A 25 -0.25 4.16 -3.82
C GLY A 25 -0.26 2.90 -2.95
N ASP A 26 -0.93 1.82 -3.36
CA ASP A 26 -0.96 0.56 -2.62
C ASP A 26 0.21 -0.33 -3.01
N CYS A 27 0.83 -0.98 -2.02
CA CYS A 27 1.92 -1.90 -2.26
C CYS A 27 1.39 -3.32 -2.49
N ALA A 28 1.63 -3.87 -3.68
CA ALA A 28 1.27 -5.24 -4.02
C ALA A 28 2.05 -6.29 -3.22
N THR A 29 3.26 -5.95 -2.75
CA THR A 29 4.19 -6.88 -2.09
C THR A 29 3.93 -7.02 -0.59
N CYS A 30 3.97 -5.91 0.16
CA CYS A 30 3.83 -5.95 1.63
C CYS A 30 2.43 -5.61 2.13
N GLY A 31 1.48 -5.28 1.23
CA GLY A 31 0.11 -4.92 1.61
C GLY A 31 -0.01 -3.56 2.31
N LEU A 32 0.93 -2.64 2.10
CA LEU A 32 0.76 -1.24 2.48
C LEU A 32 -0.39 -0.64 1.67
N ILE A 33 -1.28 0.10 2.31
CA ILE A 33 -2.34 0.87 1.65
C ILE A 33 -1.90 2.33 1.69
N GLY A 34 -1.81 2.99 0.54
CA GLY A 34 -1.38 4.39 0.43
C GLY A 34 -2.47 5.40 0.79
N ARG A 35 -3.72 4.96 0.83
CA ARG A 35 -4.90 5.79 1.07
C ARG A 35 -5.13 6.02 2.56
N SER A 36 -5.58 7.23 2.90
CA SER A 36 -5.91 7.60 4.28
C SER A 36 -7.17 6.86 4.78
N SER A 37 -7.30 6.75 6.09
CA SER A 37 -8.51 6.20 6.72
C SER A 37 -9.78 6.99 6.34
N ALA A 38 -9.67 8.31 6.19
CA ALA A 38 -10.76 9.17 5.75
C ALA A 38 -11.20 8.85 4.31
N GLU A 39 -10.26 8.65 3.38
CA GLU A 39 -10.60 8.27 2.00
C GLU A 39 -11.26 6.88 1.95
N LEU A 40 -10.71 5.92 2.71
CA LEU A 40 -11.29 4.58 2.80
C LEU A 40 -12.72 4.62 3.36
N ALA A 41 -12.98 5.45 4.37
CA ALA A 41 -14.32 5.63 4.93
C ALA A 41 -15.30 6.24 3.92
N GLN A 42 -14.86 7.20 3.10
CA GLN A 42 -15.72 7.76 2.04
C GLN A 42 -16.01 6.71 0.96
N ARG A 43 -15.01 5.96 0.52
CA ARG A 43 -15.20 4.87 -0.46
C ARG A 43 -16.11 3.76 0.06
N ALA A 44 -16.04 3.44 1.35
CA ALA A 44 -16.92 2.44 1.97
C ALA A 44 -18.41 2.83 1.89
N LYS A 45 -18.74 4.12 1.82
CA LYS A 45 -20.13 4.59 1.65
C LYS A 45 -20.66 4.31 0.24
N THR A 46 -19.81 4.39 -0.78
CA THR A 46 -20.19 4.22 -2.18
C THR A 46 -19.98 2.79 -2.69
N ASP A 47 -18.97 2.10 -2.17
CA ASP A 47 -18.60 0.73 -2.53
C ASP A 47 -18.05 -0.02 -1.30
N PRO A 48 -18.95 -0.50 -0.43
CA PRO A 48 -18.57 -1.22 0.78
C PRO A 48 -17.92 -2.57 0.46
N SER A 49 -18.37 -3.25 -0.58
CA SER A 49 -17.88 -4.58 -0.99
C SER A 49 -16.45 -4.50 -1.52
N GLY A 50 -16.17 -3.57 -2.43
CA GLY A 50 -14.82 -3.38 -2.98
C GLY A 50 -13.85 -2.88 -1.92
N THR A 51 -14.29 -2.00 -1.02
CA THR A 51 -13.45 -1.55 0.12
C THR A 51 -13.13 -2.71 1.06
N THR A 52 -14.10 -3.56 1.37
CA THR A 52 -13.88 -4.75 2.21
C THR A 52 -12.91 -5.75 1.56
N ALA A 53 -13.09 -6.04 0.27
CA ALA A 53 -12.19 -6.92 -0.47
C ALA A 53 -10.74 -6.39 -0.48
N LEU A 54 -10.60 -5.08 -0.64
CA LEU A 54 -9.30 -4.41 -0.62
C LEU A 54 -8.59 -4.53 0.72
N LEU A 55 -9.30 -4.24 1.82
CA LEU A 55 -8.76 -4.35 3.17
C LEU A 55 -8.36 -5.79 3.49
N ARG A 56 -9.22 -6.77 3.16
CA ARG A 56 -8.91 -8.20 3.33
C ARG A 56 -7.67 -8.61 2.54
N GLY A 57 -7.56 -8.21 1.28
CA GLY A 57 -6.41 -8.52 0.44
C GLY A 57 -5.11 -7.92 0.99
N ALA A 58 -5.15 -6.69 1.51
CA ALA A 58 -4.00 -6.06 2.13
C ALA A 58 -3.58 -6.76 3.44
N ILE A 59 -4.53 -7.17 4.28
CA ILE A 59 -4.27 -7.94 5.50
C ILE A 59 -3.60 -9.28 5.18
N GLU A 60 -4.13 -10.03 4.21
CA GLU A 60 -3.55 -11.32 3.82
C GLU A 60 -2.14 -11.19 3.27
N LYS A 61 -1.87 -10.13 2.48
CA LYS A 61 -0.51 -9.81 2.03
C LYS A 61 0.42 -9.53 3.20
N ARG A 62 0.01 -8.70 4.17
CA ARG A 62 0.82 -8.40 5.36
C ARG A 62 1.15 -9.65 6.17
N LYS A 63 0.21 -10.56 6.35
CA LYS A 63 0.43 -11.83 7.06
C LYS A 63 1.44 -12.73 6.34
N ARG A 64 1.41 -12.75 5.00
CA ARG A 64 2.30 -13.58 4.18
C ARG A 64 3.65 -12.93 3.93
N TYR A 65 3.73 -11.60 4.05
CA TYR A 65 4.95 -10.85 3.77
C TYR A 65 6.03 -11.19 4.80
N ARG A 66 7.12 -11.79 4.31
CA ARG A 66 8.34 -12.04 5.08
C ARG A 66 9.46 -11.16 4.53
N PRO A 67 9.86 -10.09 5.23
CA PRO A 67 10.95 -9.24 4.77
C PRO A 67 12.26 -10.03 4.79
N VAL A 68 12.89 -10.18 3.62
CA VAL A 68 14.20 -10.82 3.49
C VAL A 68 15.23 -9.92 4.21
N GLY A 69 15.89 -10.44 5.24
CA GLY A 69 16.96 -9.73 5.97
C GLY A 69 16.55 -8.97 7.24
N ARG A 70 15.31 -9.07 7.73
CA ARG A 70 14.90 -8.45 9.02
C ARG A 70 15.15 -9.33 10.25
N GLU A 71 15.90 -10.42 10.11
CA GLU A 71 16.30 -11.29 11.22
C GLU A 71 17.45 -10.71 12.08
N LYS A 72 17.94 -9.50 11.80
CA LYS A 72 19.05 -8.87 12.55
C LYS A 72 18.79 -7.46 13.09
N ALA A 73 17.54 -7.09 13.33
CA ALA A 73 17.22 -5.75 13.86
C ALA A 73 16.24 -5.76 15.04
N SER A 74 16.21 -6.86 15.81
CA SER A 74 15.48 -6.94 17.09
C SER A 74 16.37 -7.45 18.24
N GLU A 75 17.67 -7.20 18.15
CA GLU A 75 18.63 -7.29 19.25
C GLU A 75 19.54 -6.05 19.17
N ARG A 76 19.10 -4.96 19.78
CA ARG A 76 19.99 -3.88 20.24
C ARG A 76 19.29 -3.06 21.30
#